data_AF-A0A963JY95-F1
#
_entry.id   AF-A0A963JY95-F1
#
_cell.length_a   1.000
_cell.length_b   1.000
_cell.length_c   1.000
_cell.angle_alpha   90.00
_cell.angle_beta   90.00
_cell.angle_gamma   90.00
#
_symmetry.space_group_name_H-M   'P 1'
#
loop_
_entity.id
_entity.type
_entity.pdbx_description
1 polymer ?
#
loop_
_entity_poly.entity_id
_entity_poly.type
_entity_poly.pdbx_seq_one_letter_code
_entity_poly.pdbx_strand_id
1 'polypeptide(L)'
;AGVRGLGLDIWPARDAIASPTTTAVKVPDGIDGAALLATSRERYGVTFSAGRAETLGKLIRIGHMGPTAQPIHSIAAVAALGAALQAMGGRADIGGGTEAAMEIINGAF
;
A
#
# COMPACT_ATOMS: atom_id res chain seq x y z
N ALA A 1 0.91 4.32 8.92
CA ALA A 1 1.94 5.35 8.67
C ALA A 1 2.44 5.31 7.23
N GLY A 2 3.10 4.23 6.77
CA GLY A 2 3.76 4.24 5.46
C GLY A 2 2.89 4.58 4.23
N VAL A 3 1.65 4.08 4.14
CA VAL A 3 0.73 4.48 3.05
C VAL A 3 0.48 5.99 3.04
N ARG A 4 0.30 6.61 4.20
CA ARG A 4 0.13 8.06 4.31
C ARG A 4 1.43 8.81 4.03
N GLY A 5 2.57 8.26 4.43
CA GLY A 5 3.89 8.80 4.09
C GLY A 5 4.16 8.80 2.58
N LEU A 6 3.58 7.86 1.81
CA LEU A 6 3.59 7.93 0.34
C LEU A 6 2.78 9.12 -0.21
N GLY A 7 1.94 9.76 0.59
CA GLY A 7 0.94 10.71 0.15
C GLY A 7 -0.38 10.07 -0.31
N LEU A 8 -0.64 8.82 0.11
CA LEU A 8 -1.86 8.08 -0.24
C LEU A 8 -2.82 7.95 0.94
N ASP A 9 -4.10 7.76 0.60
CA ASP A 9 -5.16 7.54 1.58
C ASP A 9 -5.45 6.05 1.80
N ILE A 10 -5.67 5.68 3.06
CA ILE A 10 -6.30 4.40 3.37
C ILE A 10 -7.82 4.48 3.16
N TRP A 11 -8.44 3.35 2.83
CA TRP A 11 -9.87 3.24 2.58
C TRP A 11 -10.76 3.44 3.83
N PRO A 12 -10.42 2.89 5.02
CA PRO A 12 -11.29 3.02 6.20
C PRO A 12 -11.56 4.48 6.57
N ALA A 13 -12.81 4.80 6.90
CA ALA A 13 -13.21 6.15 7.26
C ALA A 13 -12.57 6.65 8.58
N ARG A 14 -12.14 5.74 9.45
CA ARG A 14 -11.46 6.04 10.72
C ARG A 14 -10.39 4.99 11.00
N ASP A 15 -9.28 5.39 11.60
CA ASP A 15 -8.18 4.49 11.93
C ASP A 15 -8.59 3.39 12.90
N ALA A 16 -9.48 3.71 13.84
CA ALA A 16 -10.01 2.77 14.82
C ALA A 16 -10.77 1.57 14.21
N ILE A 17 -11.15 1.63 12.93
CA ILE A 17 -11.81 0.52 12.22
C ILE A 17 -10.92 -0.08 11.11
N ALA A 18 -9.67 0.36 11.00
CA ALA A 18 -8.71 -0.25 10.08
C ALA A 18 -8.34 -1.65 10.57
N SER A 19 -8.31 -2.62 9.64
CA SER A 19 -8.03 -4.01 10.00
C SER A 19 -6.55 -4.22 10.37
N PRO A 20 -6.24 -4.98 11.43
CA PRO A 20 -4.88 -5.39 11.75
C PRO A 20 -4.36 -6.53 10.88
N THR A 21 -5.14 -7.00 9.88
CA THR A 21 -4.72 -8.09 8.96
C THR A 21 -4.69 -7.68 7.48
N THR A 22 -5.29 -6.55 7.11
CA THR A 22 -5.23 -6.02 5.74
C THR A 22 -5.40 -4.50 5.72
N THR A 23 -4.48 -3.82 5.04
CA THR A 23 -4.59 -2.38 4.75
C THR A 23 -5.19 -2.19 3.37
N ALA A 24 -6.38 -1.59 3.30
CA ALA A 24 -6.99 -1.17 2.05
C ALA A 24 -6.55 0.26 1.71
N VAL A 25 -6.04 0.47 0.51
CA VAL A 25 -5.49 1.75 0.03
C VAL A 25 -6.34 2.25 -1.13
N LYS A 26 -6.79 3.50 -1.09
CA LYS A 26 -7.54 4.11 -2.19
C LYS A 26 -6.65 4.19 -3.43
N VAL A 27 -7.19 3.83 -4.58
CA VAL A 27 -6.52 4.09 -5.86
C VAL A 27 -6.64 5.60 -6.14
N PRO A 28 -5.53 6.31 -6.44
CA PRO A 28 -5.59 7.73 -6.76
C PRO A 28 -6.40 8.00 -8.04
N ASP A 29 -6.98 9.20 -8.13
CA ASP A 29 -7.69 9.62 -9.33
C ASP A 29 -6.77 9.58 -10.57
N GLY A 30 -7.31 9.10 -11.68
CA GLY A 30 -6.55 8.95 -12.94
C GLY A 30 -5.62 7.74 -13.01
N ILE A 31 -5.52 6.93 -11.95
CA ILE A 31 -4.75 5.68 -11.94
C ILE A 31 -5.67 4.49 -12.18
N ASP A 32 -5.32 3.65 -13.14
CA ASP A 32 -5.98 2.35 -13.31
C ASP A 32 -5.47 1.37 -12.24
N GLY A 33 -6.37 0.94 -11.35
CA GLY A 33 -6.03 0.04 -10.25
C GLY A 33 -5.53 -1.34 -10.70
N ALA A 34 -6.01 -1.87 -11.83
CA ALA A 34 -5.55 -3.16 -12.34
C ALA A 34 -4.14 -3.04 -12.95
N ALA A 35 -3.87 -1.97 -13.68
CA ALA A 35 -2.54 -1.66 -14.21
C ALA A 35 -1.53 -1.41 -13.08
N LEU A 36 -1.95 -0.79 -11.96
CA LEU A 36 -1.10 -0.62 -10.78
C LEU A 36 -0.69 -1.95 -10.15
N LEU A 37 -1.66 -2.88 -10.01
CA LEU A 37 -1.39 -4.24 -9.52
C LEU A 37 -0.45 -5.01 -10.45
N ALA A 38 -0.69 -4.95 -11.76
CA ALA A 38 0.16 -5.57 -12.77
C ALA A 38 1.58 -5.01 -12.74
N THR A 39 1.72 -3.68 -12.75
CA THR A 39 3.02 -2.98 -12.68
C THR A 39 3.79 -3.35 -11.41
N SER A 40 3.11 -3.40 -10.26
CA SER A 40 3.73 -3.82 -8.99
C SER A 40 4.32 -5.23 -9.08
N ARG A 41 3.54 -6.17 -9.63
CA ARG A 41 3.95 -7.57 -9.76
C ARG A 41 5.07 -7.75 -10.78
N GLU A 42 4.93 -7.16 -11.96
CA GLU A 42 5.82 -7.37 -13.10
C GLU A 42 7.18 -6.70 -12.91
N ARG A 43 7.21 -5.48 -12.35
CA ARG A 43 8.46 -4.73 -12.20
C ARG A 43 9.16 -4.97 -10.86
N TYR A 44 8.40 -5.23 -9.80
CA TYR A 44 8.95 -5.28 -8.44
C TYR A 44 8.72 -6.63 -7.73
N GLY A 45 8.05 -7.58 -8.38
CA GLY A 45 7.79 -8.90 -7.80
C GLY A 45 6.82 -8.88 -6.62
N VAL A 46 6.15 -7.76 -6.33
CA VAL A 46 5.23 -7.63 -5.19
C VAL A 46 3.80 -7.70 -5.68
N THR A 47 3.07 -8.69 -5.19
CA THR A 47 1.66 -8.90 -5.54
C THR A 47 0.75 -8.34 -4.45
N PHE A 48 -0.17 -7.47 -4.85
CA PHE A 48 -1.28 -7.02 -4.00
C PHE A 48 -2.61 -7.58 -4.50
N SER A 49 -3.65 -7.43 -3.68
CA SER A 49 -4.99 -7.83 -4.07
C SER A 49 -5.81 -6.64 -4.56
N ALA A 50 -6.67 -6.86 -5.55
CA ALA A 50 -7.72 -5.91 -5.90
C ALA A 50 -8.81 -5.82 -4.81
N GLY A 51 -9.59 -4.74 -4.86
CA GLY A 51 -10.93 -4.69 -4.27
C GLY A 51 -11.87 -5.75 -4.88
N ARG A 52 -13.08 -5.85 -4.32
CA ARG A 52 -14.12 -6.79 -4.77
C ARG A 52 -15.47 -6.08 -4.82
N ALA A 53 -16.34 -6.52 -5.74
CA ALA A 53 -17.66 -5.95 -5.94
C ALA A 53 -17.58 -4.40 -6.00
N GLU A 54 -18.29 -3.71 -5.11
CA GLU A 54 -18.34 -2.25 -5.04
C GLU A 54 -16.99 -1.54 -4.87
N THR A 55 -15.95 -2.27 -4.43
CA THR A 55 -14.61 -1.72 -4.20
C THR A 55 -13.62 -2.04 -5.32
N LEU A 56 -14.01 -2.87 -6.30
CA LEU A 56 -13.16 -3.22 -7.43
C LEU A 56 -12.79 -1.95 -8.23
N GLY A 57 -11.50 -1.79 -8.53
CA GLY A 57 -10.95 -0.61 -9.21
C GLY A 57 -10.79 0.63 -8.32
N LYS A 58 -11.47 0.70 -7.16
CA LYS A 58 -11.43 1.87 -6.25
C LYS A 58 -10.37 1.77 -5.17
N LEU A 59 -9.97 0.54 -4.82
CA LEU A 59 -8.93 0.27 -3.82
C LEU A 59 -8.09 -0.95 -4.19
N ILE A 60 -6.90 -1.00 -3.62
CA ILE A 60 -6.06 -2.19 -3.53
C ILE A 60 -5.92 -2.62 -2.06
N ARG A 61 -5.46 -3.85 -1.83
CA ARG A 61 -5.30 -4.43 -0.49
C ARG A 61 -3.90 -5.00 -0.30
N ILE A 62 -3.25 -4.53 0.75
CA ILE A 62 -1.97 -5.03 1.26
C ILE A 62 -2.28 -5.98 2.41
N GLY A 63 -2.04 -7.28 2.22
CA GLY A 63 -2.30 -8.30 3.22
C GLY A 63 -1.12 -8.50 4.17
N HIS A 64 -1.40 -8.47 5.47
CA HIS A 64 -0.45 -8.77 6.54
C HIS A 64 -1.01 -9.95 7.34
N MET A 65 -0.86 -11.15 6.79
CA MET A 65 -1.46 -12.38 7.29
C MET A 65 -0.43 -13.51 7.30
N GLY A 66 -0.37 -14.27 8.41
CA GLY A 66 0.53 -15.42 8.53
C GLY A 66 2.00 -15.01 8.30
N PRO A 67 2.73 -15.66 7.38
CA PRO A 67 4.13 -15.33 7.11
C PRO A 67 4.36 -13.89 6.66
N THR A 68 3.38 -13.24 6.01
CA THR A 68 3.52 -11.84 5.56
C THR A 68 3.24 -10.83 6.67
N ALA A 69 2.74 -11.27 7.83
CA ALA A 69 2.51 -10.42 9.00
C ALA A 69 3.82 -10.13 9.77
N GLN A 70 4.86 -9.75 9.04
CA GLN A 70 6.14 -9.31 9.60
C GLN A 70 6.36 -7.83 9.22
N PRO A 71 6.82 -6.97 10.13
CA PRO A 71 6.92 -5.52 9.87
C PRO A 71 7.73 -5.17 8.62
N ILE A 72 8.81 -5.92 8.33
CA ILE A 72 9.66 -5.69 7.15
C ILE A 72 8.90 -5.83 5.83
N HIS A 73 7.85 -6.67 5.76
CA HIS A 73 7.01 -6.78 4.57
C HIS A 73 6.16 -5.52 4.33
N SER A 74 5.88 -4.73 5.36
CA SER A 74 5.24 -3.43 5.19
C SER A 74 6.16 -2.44 4.45
N ILE A 75 7.48 -2.49 4.70
CA ILE A 75 8.46 -1.67 3.99
C ILE A 75 8.50 -2.05 2.51
N ALA A 76 8.60 -3.35 2.21
CA ALA A 76 8.58 -3.85 0.84
C ALA A 76 7.29 -3.48 0.11
N ALA A 77 6.13 -3.61 0.78
CA ALA A 77 4.84 -3.24 0.21
C ALA A 77 4.74 -1.74 -0.09
N VAL A 78 5.16 -0.89 0.85
CA VAL A 78 5.15 0.57 0.67
C VAL A 78 6.07 1.00 -0.47
N ALA A 79 7.30 0.47 -0.51
CA ALA A 79 8.25 0.77 -1.57
C ALA A 79 7.74 0.33 -2.95
N ALA A 80 7.24 -0.90 -3.08
CA ALA A 80 6.74 -1.41 -4.35
C ALA A 80 5.48 -0.67 -4.83
N LEU A 81 4.56 -0.35 -3.92
CA LEU A 81 3.37 0.44 -4.25
C LEU A 81 3.73 1.84 -4.76
N GLY A 82 4.61 2.54 -4.04
CA GLY A 82 5.06 3.88 -4.44
C GLY A 82 5.82 3.86 -5.76
N ALA A 83 6.70 2.87 -5.97
CA ALA A 83 7.45 2.73 -7.21
C ALA A 83 6.56 2.39 -8.41
N ALA A 84 5.59 1.48 -8.24
CA ALA A 84 4.61 1.16 -9.27
C ALA A 84 3.73 2.37 -9.63
N LEU A 85 3.32 3.16 -8.62
CA LEU A 85 2.56 4.38 -8.85
C LEU A 85 3.38 5.42 -9.63
N GLN A 86 4.64 5.66 -9.26
CA GLN A 86 5.55 6.55 -10.00
C GLN A 86 5.81 6.09 -11.43
N ALA A 87 5.97 4.77 -11.64
CA ALA A 87 6.15 4.19 -12.97
C ALA A 87 4.95 4.44 -13.92
N MET A 88 3.78 4.70 -13.36
CA MET A 88 2.55 5.06 -14.09
C MET A 88 2.33 6.57 -14.19
N GLY A 89 3.30 7.39 -13.79
CA GLY A 89 3.19 8.86 -13.77
C GLY A 89 2.46 9.42 -12.55
N GLY A 90 2.10 8.59 -11.57
CA GLY A 90 1.52 9.01 -10.30
C GLY A 90 2.57 9.62 -9.36
N ARG A 91 2.09 10.35 -8.34
CA ARG A 91 2.97 10.94 -7.32
C ARG A 91 2.99 10.04 -6.08
N ALA A 92 4.18 9.71 -5.61
CA ALA A 92 4.39 9.00 -4.35
C ALA A 92 5.71 9.45 -3.72
N ASP A 93 5.74 9.67 -2.41
CA ASP A 93 6.98 9.88 -1.66
C ASP A 93 7.45 8.56 -1.03
N ILE A 94 8.24 7.78 -1.76
CA ILE A 94 8.74 6.48 -1.30
C ILE A 94 9.60 6.64 -0.05
N GLY A 95 10.43 7.69 0.01
CA GLY A 95 11.27 7.99 1.17
C GLY A 95 10.41 8.21 2.40
N GLY A 96 9.52 9.20 2.34
CA GLY A 96 8.60 9.53 3.43
C GLY A 96 7.70 8.35 3.82
N GLY A 97 7.26 7.53 2.86
CA GLY A 97 6.50 6.31 3.13
C GLY A 97 7.30 5.27 3.93
N THR A 98 8.52 4.97 3.51
CA THR A 98 9.36 3.97 4.19
C THR A 98 9.85 4.46 5.55
N GLU A 99 10.24 5.73 5.67
CA GLU A 99 10.67 6.36 6.93
C GLU A 99 9.53 6.35 7.96
N ALA A 100 8.34 6.83 7.59
CA ALA A 100 7.19 6.84 8.49
C ALA A 100 6.76 5.43 8.94
N ALA A 101 6.98 4.40 8.10
CA ALA A 101 6.77 3.02 8.52
C ALA A 101 7.85 2.54 9.49
N MET A 102 9.12 2.84 9.21
CA MET A 102 10.25 2.46 10.06
C MET A 102 10.21 3.11 11.45
N GLU A 103 9.75 4.37 11.56
CA GLU A 103 9.56 5.03 12.87
C GLU A 103 8.61 4.22 13.77
N ILE A 104 7.49 3.73 13.22
CA ILE A 104 6.55 2.89 13.96
C ILE A 104 7.16 1.55 14.35
N ILE A 105 7.93 0.94 13.44
CA ILE A 105 8.58 -0.35 13.69
C ILE A 105 9.62 -0.21 14.82
N ASN A 106 10.46 0.81 14.74
CA ASN A 106 11.51 1.06 15.72
C ASN A 106 10.96 1.47 17.08
N GLY A 107 9.83 2.18 17.13
CA GLY A 107 9.17 2.55 18.39
C GLY A 107 8.35 1.43 19.05
N ALA A 108 8.19 0.28 18.38
CA ALA A 108 7.49 -0.89 18.93
C ALA A 108 8.40 -1.82 19.75
N PHE A 109 9.70 -1.53 19.80
CA PHE A 109 10.73 -2.25 20.55
C PHE A 109 11.52 -1.28 21.44
#